data_AF-A0A1Y5RZL6-F1
#
_entry.id   AF-A0A1Y5RZL6-F1
#
_cell.length_a   1.000
_cell.length_b   1.000
_cell.length_c   1.000
_cell.angle_alpha   90.00
_cell.angle_beta   90.00
_cell.angle_gamma   90.00
#
_symmetry.space_group_name_H-M   'P 1'
#
loop_
_entity.id
_entity.type
_entity.pdbx_description
1 polymer ?
#
loop_
_entity_poly.entity_id
_entity_poly.type
_entity_poly.pdbx_seq_one_letter_code
_entity_poly.pdbx_strand_id
1 'polypeptide(L)'
;MVLVSHAHAFVYLKTFKTAGTSAEMALEPLCAPAGHVPQHACPAQISDVGIIGARMKPASTDTTGWWGHLSAAATRAKLGDALWAAYDRIAVLRNPFDKAVSWFYWSRRKDDTEGRTMIDAFRAFIAAQTQAGFFGSPRDFDLHSTHINGTNIITGWFRMETLRQDLDLFARDRGIAPATLALAATKRGRRSSDTLPVAAYYDTKTADIIRRHYAWMFDIGGYSLYPQDAQRASREVLT
;
A
#
# COMPACT_ATOMS: atom_id res chain seq x y z
N MET A 1 -3.86 6.48 3.49
CA MET A 1 -3.65 7.88 3.90
C MET A 1 -2.66 8.47 2.92
N VAL A 2 -2.57 9.80 2.88
CA VAL A 2 -1.69 10.54 1.99
C VAL A 2 -0.61 11.23 2.83
N LEU A 3 0.62 11.27 2.34
CA LEU A 3 1.65 12.17 2.85
C LEU A 3 2.12 13.08 1.73
N VAL A 4 2.46 14.32 2.05
CA VAL A 4 3.06 15.27 1.12
C VAL A 4 4.30 15.86 1.77
N SER A 5 5.43 15.81 1.08
CA SER A 5 6.64 16.53 1.48
C SER A 5 6.91 17.64 0.48
N HIS A 6 6.87 18.89 0.94
CA HIS A 6 7.19 20.02 0.08
C HIS A 6 8.69 20.14 -0.18
N ALA A 7 9.52 19.81 0.82
CA ALA A 7 10.98 19.84 0.72
C ALA A 7 11.54 18.79 -0.26
N HIS A 8 10.92 17.61 -0.33
CA HIS A 8 11.38 16.49 -1.17
C HIS A 8 10.49 16.23 -2.39
N ALA A 9 9.54 17.14 -2.65
CA ALA A 9 8.63 17.14 -3.79
C ALA A 9 8.00 15.77 -4.08
N PHE A 10 7.33 15.18 -3.08
CA PHE A 10 6.60 13.92 -3.27
C PHE A 10 5.22 13.93 -2.62
N VAL A 11 4.34 13.09 -3.17
CA VAL A 11 3.05 12.68 -2.62
C VAL A 11 3.06 11.16 -2.48
N TYR A 12 2.96 10.67 -1.24
CA TYR A 12 2.82 9.25 -0.97
C TYR A 12 1.34 8.84 -0.97
N LEU A 13 1.00 7.88 -1.83
CA LEU A 13 -0.34 7.37 -2.04
C LEU A 13 -0.41 5.92 -1.55
N LYS A 14 -1.08 5.72 -0.41
CA LYS A 14 -1.16 4.39 0.19
C LYS A 14 -2.00 3.42 -0.65
N THR A 15 -1.37 2.30 -0.96
CA THR A 15 -2.00 1.08 -1.48
C THR A 15 -2.35 0.12 -0.34
N PHE A 16 -3.21 -0.86 -0.63
CA PHE A 16 -3.75 -1.81 0.33
C PHE A 16 -2.85 -3.05 0.47
N LYS A 17 -2.61 -3.53 1.70
CA LYS A 17 -1.80 -4.75 2.01
C LYS A 17 -0.32 -4.72 1.58
N THR A 18 0.28 -3.53 1.52
CA THR A 18 1.66 -3.29 1.06
C THR A 18 2.57 -2.78 2.19
N ALA A 19 2.39 -3.25 3.43
CA ALA A 19 3.06 -2.69 4.61
C ALA A 19 2.87 -1.16 4.77
N GLY A 20 1.78 -0.61 4.22
CA GLY A 20 1.59 0.83 4.12
C GLY A 20 1.75 1.59 5.43
N THR A 21 1.34 1.05 6.58
CA THR A 21 1.54 1.73 7.89
C THR A 21 3.02 1.88 8.28
N SER A 22 3.88 0.93 7.94
CA SER A 22 5.32 1.04 8.21
C SER A 22 5.97 2.07 7.29
N ALA A 23 5.63 2.08 6.00
CA ALA A 23 6.13 3.09 5.05
C ALA A 23 5.63 4.50 5.39
N GLU A 24 4.36 4.61 5.80
CA GLU A 24 3.78 5.83 6.32
C GLU A 24 4.59 6.42 7.48
N MET A 25 4.87 5.61 8.51
CA MET A 25 5.65 6.06 9.67
C MET A 25 7.11 6.40 9.31
N ALA A 26 7.70 5.70 8.33
CA ALA A 26 9.06 5.98 7.89
C ALA A 26 9.18 7.29 7.11
N LEU A 27 8.18 7.63 6.27
CA LEU A 27 8.17 8.83 5.43
C LEU A 27 7.61 10.08 6.13
N GLU A 28 6.80 9.89 7.17
CA GLU A 28 6.14 10.96 7.94
C GLU A 28 7.11 12.06 8.45
N PRO A 29 8.33 11.76 8.95
CA PRO A 29 9.28 12.80 9.35
C PRO A 29 9.67 13.79 8.25
N LEU A 30 9.60 13.37 6.97
CA LEU A 30 9.91 14.24 5.82
C LEU A 30 8.76 15.20 5.48
N CYS A 31 7.61 15.01 6.11
CA CYS A 31 6.37 15.74 5.82
C CYS A 31 5.99 16.68 6.98
N ALA A 32 6.85 16.81 7.99
CA ALA A 32 6.59 17.50 9.24
C ALA A 32 7.77 18.38 9.67
N PRO A 33 7.55 19.38 10.54
CA PRO A 33 8.62 20.16 11.13
C PRO A 33 9.64 19.30 11.89
N ALA A 34 10.85 19.84 12.04
CA ALA A 34 11.92 19.19 12.81
C ALA A 34 11.47 18.84 14.24
N GLY A 35 11.85 17.65 14.71
CA GLY A 35 11.46 17.14 16.02
C GLY A 35 10.12 16.40 16.03
N HIS A 36 9.43 16.28 14.90
CA HIS A 36 8.23 15.45 14.78
C HIS A 36 8.51 13.98 15.10
N VAL A 37 7.62 13.36 15.88
CA VAL A 37 7.71 11.94 16.25
C VAL A 37 6.50 11.21 15.66
N PRO A 38 6.70 10.28 14.69
CA PRO A 38 5.60 9.54 14.07
C PRO A 38 4.79 8.75 15.07
N GLN A 39 3.46 8.84 14.96
CA GLN A 39 2.53 8.08 15.80
C GLN A 39 1.75 7.06 14.97
N HIS A 40 1.43 5.92 15.59
CA HIS A 40 0.64 4.88 14.91
C HIS A 40 -0.80 5.33 14.62
N ALA A 41 -1.34 6.26 15.40
CA ALA A 41 -2.62 6.92 15.17
C ALA A 41 -2.43 8.43 15.33
N CYS A 42 -2.82 9.22 14.34
CA CYS A 42 -2.64 10.68 14.36
C CYS A 42 -3.77 11.37 13.57
N PRO A 43 -4.20 12.58 13.98
CA PRO A 43 -5.05 13.41 13.14
C PRO A 43 -4.27 13.92 11.93
N ALA A 44 -4.98 14.52 10.96
CA ALA A 44 -4.31 15.20 9.87
C ALA A 44 -3.53 16.43 10.38
N GLN A 45 -2.38 16.70 9.77
CA GLN A 45 -1.53 17.86 10.05
C GLN A 45 -1.15 18.51 8.71
N ILE A 46 -1.29 19.83 8.63
CA ILE A 46 -0.91 20.62 7.46
C ILE A 46 0.06 21.69 7.96
N SER A 47 1.19 21.84 7.28
CA SER A 47 2.22 22.84 7.58
C SER A 47 2.92 23.26 6.29
N ASP A 48 3.74 24.31 6.37
CA ASP A 48 4.55 24.75 5.22
C ASP A 48 5.59 23.71 4.78
N VAL A 49 5.89 22.72 5.63
CA VAL A 49 6.83 21.62 5.33
C VAL A 49 6.14 20.48 4.56
N GLY A 50 4.84 20.28 4.79
CA GLY A 50 4.13 19.15 4.22
C GLY A 50 2.78 18.87 4.86
N ILE A 51 2.20 17.75 4.42
CA ILE A 51 0.89 17.27 4.85
C ILE A 51 1.03 15.84 5.36
N ILE A 52 0.55 15.61 6.57
CA ILE A 52 0.34 14.27 7.12
C ILE A 52 -1.16 14.04 7.15
N GLY A 53 -1.67 13.12 6.32
CA GLY A 53 -3.07 12.73 6.39
C GLY A 53 -3.39 11.98 7.70
N ALA A 54 -4.66 11.96 8.08
CA ALA A 54 -5.10 11.26 9.29
C ALA A 54 -4.91 9.73 9.18
N ARG A 55 -4.52 9.12 10.30
CA ARG A 55 -4.25 7.68 10.43
C ARG A 55 -5.07 7.07 11.58
N MET A 56 -5.75 5.96 11.31
CA MET A 56 -6.52 5.16 12.30
C MET A 56 -7.65 5.96 12.98
N LYS A 57 -8.00 5.63 14.24
CA LYS A 57 -9.20 6.13 14.96
C LYS A 57 -9.36 7.65 15.13
N PRO A 58 -8.33 8.52 15.12
CA PRO A 58 -8.55 9.97 15.06
C PRO A 58 -8.98 10.49 13.67
N ALA A 59 -9.06 9.63 12.64
CA ALA A 59 -9.52 10.05 11.31
C ALA A 59 -11.02 10.42 11.27
N SER A 60 -11.84 9.99 12.22
CA SER A 60 -13.27 10.32 12.28
C SER A 60 -13.58 11.73 12.79
N THR A 61 -12.56 12.47 13.25
CA THR A 61 -12.69 13.87 13.70
C THR A 61 -11.91 14.83 12.81
N ASP A 62 -11.40 14.37 11.66
CA ASP A 62 -10.66 15.20 10.71
C ASP A 62 -11.61 16.16 9.96
N THR A 63 -11.40 17.46 10.14
CA THR A 63 -12.11 18.52 9.42
C THR A 63 -11.32 19.05 8.22
N THR A 64 -10.05 18.66 8.08
CA THR A 64 -9.17 19.14 7.01
C THR A 64 -9.45 18.46 5.67
N GLY A 65 -10.09 17.29 5.71
CA GLY A 65 -10.40 16.48 4.54
C GLY A 65 -9.23 15.65 4.03
N TRP A 66 -8.17 15.47 4.84
CA TRP A 66 -7.01 14.63 4.54
C TRP A 66 -7.11 13.28 5.27
N TRP A 67 -8.25 12.60 5.13
CA TRP A 67 -8.49 11.34 5.83
C TRP A 67 -7.73 10.14 5.22
N GLY A 68 -7.82 9.01 5.91
CA GLY A 68 -7.25 7.76 5.44
C GLY A 68 -7.88 7.27 4.14
N HIS A 69 -7.04 6.95 3.14
CA HIS A 69 -7.44 6.39 1.83
C HIS A 69 -8.19 7.37 0.92
N LEU A 70 -7.80 8.65 0.96
CA LEU A 70 -8.18 9.63 -0.05
C LEU A 70 -7.82 9.14 -1.47
N SER A 71 -8.69 9.38 -2.46
CA SER A 71 -8.43 9.02 -3.86
C SER A 71 -7.36 9.90 -4.49
N ALA A 72 -6.72 9.45 -5.57
CA ALA A 72 -5.75 10.25 -6.32
C ALA A 72 -6.40 11.54 -6.85
N ALA A 73 -7.62 11.47 -7.36
CA ALA A 73 -8.35 12.63 -7.86
C ALA A 73 -8.64 13.66 -6.75
N ALA A 74 -9.10 13.22 -5.58
CA ALA A 74 -9.33 14.12 -4.45
C ALA A 74 -8.02 14.68 -3.88
N THR A 75 -6.96 13.87 -3.86
CA THR A 75 -5.62 14.33 -3.46
C THR A 75 -5.12 15.44 -4.38
N ARG A 76 -5.20 15.24 -5.70
CA ARG A 76 -4.84 16.25 -6.71
C ARG A 76 -5.66 17.53 -6.53
N ALA A 77 -6.98 17.41 -6.38
CA ALA A 77 -7.85 18.56 -6.20
C ALA A 77 -7.49 19.38 -4.96
N LYS A 78 -7.09 18.74 -3.86
CA LYS A 78 -6.66 19.42 -2.62
C LYS A 78 -5.27 20.02 -2.71
N LEU A 79 -4.32 19.32 -3.36
CA LEU A 79 -2.94 19.77 -3.48
C LEU A 79 -2.77 20.88 -4.53
N GLY A 80 -3.64 20.91 -5.53
CA GLY A 80 -3.55 21.81 -6.67
C GLY A 80 -2.67 21.25 -7.79
N ASP A 81 -3.00 21.63 -9.03
CA ASP A 81 -2.39 21.07 -10.24
C ASP A 81 -0.89 21.34 -10.36
N ALA A 82 -0.44 22.53 -9.94
CA ALA A 82 0.97 22.93 -10.04
C ALA A 82 1.88 22.02 -9.20
N LEU A 83 1.53 21.83 -7.92
CA LEU A 83 2.28 20.96 -7.02
C LEU A 83 2.14 19.48 -7.43
N TRP A 84 0.94 19.04 -7.81
CA TRP A 84 0.71 17.67 -8.26
C TRP A 84 1.55 17.30 -9.48
N ALA A 85 1.71 18.22 -10.43
CA ALA A 85 2.54 18.01 -11.63
C ALA A 85 4.04 18.01 -11.30
N ALA A 86 4.47 18.82 -10.33
CA ALA A 86 5.87 18.93 -9.93
C ALA A 86 6.34 17.80 -9.00
N TYR A 87 5.43 17.10 -8.33
CA TYR A 87 5.78 16.12 -7.28
C TYR A 87 5.76 14.68 -7.80
N ASP A 88 6.71 13.89 -7.30
CA ASP A 88 6.68 12.45 -7.47
C ASP A 88 5.47 11.84 -6.77
N ARG A 89 4.72 11.00 -7.47
CA ARG A 89 3.58 10.27 -6.93
C ARG A 89 4.05 8.88 -6.57
N ILE A 90 4.36 8.66 -5.31
CA ILE A 90 5.02 7.44 -4.82
C ILE A 90 4.06 6.50 -4.11
N ALA A 91 4.29 5.19 -4.23
CA ALA A 91 3.51 4.17 -3.53
C ALA A 91 4.37 2.97 -3.12
N VAL A 92 3.94 2.20 -2.13
CA VAL A 92 4.49 0.85 -1.93
C VAL A 92 3.73 -0.14 -2.79
N LEU A 93 4.44 -1.00 -3.50
CA LEU A 93 3.90 -2.12 -4.25
C LEU A 93 4.19 -3.43 -3.51
N ARG A 94 3.49 -4.47 -3.90
CA ARG A 94 3.73 -5.84 -3.45
C ARG A 94 3.37 -6.74 -4.60
N ASN A 95 4.09 -7.85 -4.77
CA ASN A 95 3.75 -8.85 -5.76
C ASN A 95 2.23 -9.14 -5.70
N PRO A 96 1.48 -8.94 -6.80
CA PRO A 96 0.02 -9.00 -6.74
C PRO A 96 -0.54 -10.34 -6.28
N PHE A 97 0.15 -11.46 -6.56
CA PHE A 97 -0.24 -12.76 -6.06
C PHE A 97 -0.11 -12.85 -4.54
N ASP A 98 1.02 -12.41 -3.99
CA ASP A 98 1.24 -12.40 -2.54
C ASP A 98 0.32 -11.40 -1.81
N LYS A 99 0.03 -10.27 -2.46
CA LYS A 99 -0.92 -9.26 -2.00
C LYS A 99 -2.33 -9.82 -1.86
N ALA A 100 -2.83 -10.56 -2.85
CA ALA A 100 -4.17 -11.17 -2.79
C ALA A 100 -4.28 -12.23 -1.67
N VAL A 101 -3.26 -13.06 -1.47
CA VAL A 101 -3.22 -14.00 -0.32
C VAL A 101 -3.22 -13.22 1.00
N SER A 102 -2.44 -12.13 1.09
CA SER A 102 -2.45 -11.28 2.27
C SER A 102 -3.79 -10.58 2.53
N TRP A 103 -4.55 -10.26 1.47
CA TRP A 103 -5.88 -9.70 1.57
C TRP A 103 -6.87 -10.74 2.12
N PHE A 104 -6.84 -11.97 1.60
CA PHE A 104 -7.65 -13.09 2.07
C PHE A 104 -7.45 -13.37 3.57
N TYR A 105 -6.20 -13.46 4.04
CA TYR A 105 -5.94 -13.67 5.47
C TYR A 105 -6.42 -12.50 6.34
N TRP A 106 -6.40 -11.28 5.79
CA TRP A 106 -6.88 -10.10 6.51
C TRP A 106 -8.40 -10.01 6.56
N SER A 107 -9.10 -10.39 5.48
CA SER A 107 -10.57 -10.40 5.47
C SER A 107 -11.11 -11.42 6.47
N ARG A 108 -10.42 -12.55 6.63
CA ARG A 108 -10.78 -13.64 7.57
C ARG A 108 -10.15 -13.50 8.96
N ARG A 109 -9.71 -12.32 9.36
CA ARG A 109 -9.09 -12.10 10.67
C ARG A 109 -10.03 -12.33 11.87
N LYS A 110 -11.35 -12.44 11.63
CA LYS A 110 -12.39 -12.68 12.62
C LYS A 110 -13.18 -13.98 12.40
N ASP A 111 -12.86 -14.76 11.36
CA ASP A 111 -13.64 -15.94 10.98
C ASP A 111 -13.01 -17.22 11.56
N ASP A 112 -13.81 -18.11 12.14
CA ASP A 112 -13.39 -19.46 12.55
C ASP A 112 -14.07 -20.55 11.71
N THR A 113 -14.24 -20.30 10.41
CA THR A 113 -14.88 -21.29 9.52
C THR A 113 -14.12 -22.60 9.49
N GLU A 114 -14.79 -23.64 9.97
CA GLU A 114 -14.40 -25.05 9.87
C GLU A 114 -14.75 -25.62 8.48
N GLY A 115 -14.06 -26.69 8.08
CA GLY A 115 -14.49 -27.56 6.97
C GLY A 115 -13.94 -27.28 5.56
N ARG A 116 -13.10 -26.26 5.33
CA ARG A 116 -12.39 -26.07 4.04
C ARG A 116 -10.88 -25.92 4.23
N THR A 117 -10.11 -26.40 3.25
CA THR A 117 -8.68 -26.06 3.17
C THR A 117 -8.52 -24.55 2.95
N MET A 118 -7.39 -23.98 3.38
CA MET A 118 -7.11 -22.55 3.15
C MET A 118 -7.02 -22.21 1.66
N ILE A 119 -6.60 -23.16 0.83
CA ILE A 119 -6.51 -23.01 -0.63
C ILE A 119 -7.92 -22.86 -1.23
N ASP A 120 -8.85 -23.76 -0.90
CA ASP A 120 -10.21 -23.71 -1.44
C ASP A 120 -10.96 -22.46 -0.96
N ALA A 121 -10.76 -22.10 0.31
CA ALA A 121 -11.32 -20.87 0.87
C ALA A 121 -10.77 -19.61 0.17
N PHE A 122 -9.48 -19.57 -0.17
CA PHE A 122 -8.89 -18.48 -0.93
C PHE A 122 -9.48 -18.38 -2.34
N ARG A 123 -9.57 -19.50 -3.06
CA ARG A 123 -10.10 -19.51 -4.43
C ARG A 123 -11.56 -19.07 -4.46
N ALA A 124 -12.37 -19.56 -3.54
CA ALA A 124 -13.75 -19.13 -3.36
C ALA A 124 -13.85 -17.63 -3.02
N PHE A 125 -12.93 -17.12 -2.20
CA PHE A 125 -12.86 -15.70 -1.86
C PHE A 125 -12.60 -14.82 -3.10
N ILE A 126 -11.60 -15.14 -3.94
CA ILE A 126 -11.32 -14.37 -5.15
C ILE A 126 -12.50 -14.41 -6.14
N ALA A 127 -13.12 -15.58 -6.31
CA ALA A 127 -14.31 -15.71 -7.14
C ALA A 127 -15.47 -14.84 -6.62
N ALA A 128 -15.72 -14.84 -5.31
CA ALA A 128 -16.76 -14.04 -4.68
C ALA A 128 -16.50 -12.53 -4.82
N GLN A 129 -15.26 -12.07 -4.67
CA GLN A 129 -14.90 -10.65 -4.88
C GLN A 129 -15.12 -10.23 -6.35
N THR A 130 -14.81 -11.12 -7.29
CA THR A 130 -15.06 -10.89 -8.72
C THR A 130 -16.56 -10.77 -9.01
N GLN A 131 -17.36 -11.74 -8.54
CA GLN A 131 -18.81 -11.75 -8.72
C GLN A 131 -19.49 -10.54 -8.05
N ALA A 132 -18.98 -10.12 -6.90
CA ALA A 132 -19.47 -8.93 -6.20
C ALA A 132 -19.10 -7.62 -6.93
N GLY A 133 -18.32 -7.66 -8.02
CA GLY A 133 -17.83 -6.46 -8.70
C GLY A 133 -16.91 -5.64 -7.82
N PHE A 134 -15.99 -6.28 -7.08
CA PHE A 134 -15.01 -5.55 -6.27
C PHE A 134 -14.02 -4.79 -7.15
N PHE A 135 -13.37 -5.50 -8.08
CA PHE A 135 -12.29 -4.95 -8.89
C PHE A 135 -12.81 -3.86 -9.82
N GLY A 136 -12.11 -2.71 -9.84
CA GLY A 136 -12.56 -1.54 -10.61
C GLY A 136 -13.70 -0.72 -9.96
N SER A 137 -14.29 -1.18 -8.85
CA SER A 137 -15.35 -0.45 -8.16
C SER A 137 -14.82 0.60 -7.18
N PRO A 138 -15.66 1.50 -6.63
CA PRO A 138 -15.35 2.37 -5.48
C PRO A 138 -14.67 1.70 -4.28
N ARG A 139 -14.80 0.37 -4.14
CA ARG A 139 -14.19 -0.41 -3.05
C ARG A 139 -12.74 -0.84 -3.33
N ASP A 140 -12.30 -0.74 -4.58
CA ASP A 140 -10.95 -1.09 -5.01
C ASP A 140 -9.96 0.04 -4.65
N PHE A 141 -9.58 0.10 -3.37
CA PHE A 141 -8.77 1.19 -2.82
C PHE A 141 -7.49 1.48 -3.61
N ASP A 142 -6.88 0.45 -4.21
CA ASP A 142 -5.65 0.64 -4.97
C ASP A 142 -5.90 1.45 -6.23
N LEU A 143 -6.90 1.09 -7.02
CA LEU A 143 -7.26 1.88 -8.21
C LEU A 143 -7.67 3.30 -7.82
N HIS A 144 -8.47 3.47 -6.76
CA HIS A 144 -8.87 4.81 -6.30
C HIS A 144 -7.70 5.67 -5.85
N SER A 145 -6.69 5.11 -5.20
CA SER A 145 -5.54 5.88 -4.71
C SER A 145 -4.43 6.07 -5.74
N THR A 146 -4.42 5.31 -6.84
CA THR A 146 -3.30 5.30 -7.79
C THR A 146 -3.69 5.59 -9.24
N HIS A 147 -4.98 5.78 -9.52
CA HIS A 147 -5.47 6.09 -10.87
C HIS A 147 -6.35 7.35 -10.90
N ILE A 148 -6.27 8.08 -12.01
CA ILE A 148 -7.19 9.16 -12.36
C ILE A 148 -7.71 8.87 -13.77
N ASN A 149 -9.03 8.82 -13.93
CA ASN A 149 -9.69 8.52 -15.22
C ASN A 149 -9.14 7.24 -15.89
N GLY A 150 -8.90 6.19 -15.09
CA GLY A 150 -8.37 4.91 -15.56
C GLY A 150 -6.88 4.88 -15.87
N THR A 151 -6.17 6.01 -15.76
CA THR A 151 -4.72 6.08 -16.01
C THR A 151 -3.96 5.97 -14.69
N ASN A 152 -2.95 5.10 -14.64
CA ASN A 152 -2.04 5.02 -13.51
C ASN A 152 -1.23 6.31 -13.39
N ILE A 153 -1.17 6.90 -12.19
CA ILE A 153 -0.49 8.18 -11.95
C ILE A 153 0.82 8.06 -11.16
N ILE A 154 1.23 6.85 -10.78
CA ILE A 154 2.42 6.60 -9.96
C ILE A 154 3.68 6.84 -10.80
N THR A 155 4.63 7.60 -10.25
CA THR A 155 5.93 7.90 -10.89
C THR A 155 7.13 7.31 -10.17
N GLY A 156 6.96 6.86 -8.93
CA GLY A 156 7.98 6.15 -8.18
C GLY A 156 7.36 5.13 -7.22
N TRP A 157 8.12 4.11 -6.84
CA TRP A 157 7.59 3.10 -5.94
C TRP A 157 8.67 2.41 -5.12
N PHE A 158 8.22 1.78 -4.04
CA PHE A 158 9.00 0.84 -3.24
C PHE A 158 8.36 -0.53 -3.35
N ARG A 159 9.15 -1.60 -3.46
CA ARG A 159 8.65 -2.97 -3.36
C ARG A 159 8.61 -3.36 -1.90
N MET A 160 7.50 -3.94 -1.46
CA MET A 160 7.38 -4.44 -0.08
C MET A 160 8.45 -5.50 0.20
N GLU A 161 8.83 -6.30 -0.79
CA GLU A 161 9.88 -7.32 -0.73
C GLU A 161 11.26 -6.72 -0.35
N THR A 162 11.57 -5.51 -0.84
CA THR A 162 12.87 -4.84 -0.64
C THR A 162 12.72 -3.50 0.09
N LEU A 163 11.66 -3.32 0.88
CA LEU A 163 11.23 -2.00 1.37
C LEU A 163 12.33 -1.22 2.11
N ARG A 164 13.15 -1.89 2.95
CA ARG A 164 14.28 -1.25 3.63
C ARG A 164 15.30 -0.71 2.63
N GLN A 165 15.71 -1.55 1.69
CA GLN A 165 16.70 -1.20 0.67
C GLN A 165 16.18 -0.07 -0.23
N ASP A 166 14.92 -0.13 -0.65
CA ASP A 166 14.31 0.89 -1.49
C ASP A 166 14.20 2.24 -0.77
N LEU A 167 13.87 2.23 0.53
CA LEU A 167 13.87 3.45 1.36
C LEU A 167 15.29 4.00 1.57
N ASP A 168 16.30 3.14 1.69
CA ASP A 168 17.71 3.57 1.77
C ASP A 168 18.18 4.28 0.50
N LEU A 169 17.84 3.72 -0.67
CA LEU A 169 18.15 4.33 -1.95
C LEU A 169 17.43 5.67 -2.09
N PHE A 170 16.13 5.71 -1.78
CA PHE A 170 15.34 6.94 -1.80
C PHE A 170 15.92 8.03 -0.88
N ALA A 171 16.38 7.66 0.32
CA ALA A 171 17.02 8.59 1.24
C ALA A 171 18.33 9.14 0.67
N ARG A 172 19.20 8.26 0.15
CA ARG A 172 20.49 8.64 -0.45
C ARG A 172 20.32 9.59 -1.63
N ASP A 173 19.41 9.27 -2.55
CA ASP A 173 19.16 10.05 -3.76
C ASP A 173 18.64 11.47 -3.45
N ARG A 174 18.11 11.68 -2.23
CA ARG A 174 17.56 12.96 -1.75
C ARG A 174 18.42 13.62 -0.68
N GLY A 175 19.63 13.12 -0.42
CA GLY A 175 20.51 13.67 0.62
C GLY A 175 19.95 13.58 2.04
N ILE A 176 19.02 12.66 2.28
CA ILE A 176 18.44 12.41 3.60
C ILE A 176 19.42 11.56 4.40
N ALA A 177 19.63 11.92 5.68
CA ALA A 177 20.54 11.20 6.54
C ALA A 177 20.17 9.70 6.67
N PRO A 178 21.16 8.80 6.73
CA PRO A 178 20.91 7.39 7.01
C PRO A 178 20.10 7.20 8.30
N ALA A 179 19.24 6.19 8.33
CA ALA A 179 18.34 5.86 9.45
C ALA A 179 17.21 6.86 9.76
N THR A 180 17.11 8.02 9.09
CA THR A 180 15.94 8.91 9.21
C THR A 180 14.63 8.20 8.85
N LEU A 181 14.67 7.31 7.85
CA LEU A 181 13.52 6.50 7.43
C LEU A 181 13.56 5.14 8.13
N ALA A 182 13.26 5.14 9.44
CA ALA A 182 13.21 3.92 10.23
C ALA A 182 11.89 3.15 9.98
N LEU A 183 12.00 1.85 9.66
CA LEU A 183 10.84 0.98 9.53
C LEU A 183 10.40 0.47 10.90
N ALA A 184 9.24 0.94 11.37
CA ALA A 184 8.60 0.35 12.53
C ALA A 184 8.01 -1.03 12.18
N ALA A 185 8.25 -2.04 13.03
CA ALA A 185 7.59 -3.34 12.92
C ALA A 185 6.13 -3.20 13.38
N THR A 186 5.19 -2.98 12.46
CA THR A 186 3.85 -2.53 12.87
C THR A 186 2.85 -3.66 13.11
N LYS A 187 2.90 -4.83 12.43
CA LYS A 187 1.95 -5.96 12.67
C LYS A 187 2.48 -7.33 12.23
N ARG A 188 2.32 -8.36 13.10
CA ARG A 188 2.27 -9.78 12.70
C ARG A 188 0.80 -10.21 12.64
N GLY A 189 0.32 -10.65 11.47
CA GLY A 189 -1.09 -11.03 11.25
C GLY A 189 -1.34 -12.54 11.31
N ARG A 190 -2.61 -12.97 11.16
CA ARG A 190 -3.04 -14.40 11.13
C ARG A 190 -2.30 -15.26 10.11
N ARG A 191 -1.76 -14.65 9.04
CA ARG A 191 -0.92 -15.35 8.07
C ARG A 191 0.43 -15.81 8.66
N SER A 192 0.87 -15.31 9.81
CA SER A 192 2.19 -15.67 10.38
C SER A 192 2.40 -17.19 10.52
N SER A 193 1.37 -17.96 10.85
CA SER A 193 1.40 -19.42 10.95
C SER A 193 1.26 -20.17 9.61
N ASP A 194 0.97 -19.47 8.52
CA ASP A 194 0.89 -20.05 7.18
C ASP A 194 2.29 -20.48 6.69
N THR A 195 2.39 -21.71 6.20
CA THR A 195 3.62 -22.30 5.66
C THR A 195 3.53 -22.55 4.16
N LEU A 196 2.37 -22.35 3.54
CA LEU A 196 2.17 -22.62 2.12
C LEU A 196 2.92 -21.58 1.26
N PRO A 197 3.54 -22.00 0.14
CA PRO A 197 4.06 -21.06 -0.85
C PRO A 197 2.89 -20.33 -1.52
N VAL A 198 3.13 -19.10 -1.99
CA VAL A 198 2.09 -18.26 -2.63
C VAL A 198 1.41 -19.00 -3.77
N ALA A 199 2.19 -19.71 -4.60
CA ALA A 199 1.68 -20.47 -5.74
C ALA A 199 0.63 -21.52 -5.37
N ALA A 200 0.69 -22.14 -4.17
CA ALA A 200 -0.24 -23.19 -3.77
C ALA A 200 -1.70 -22.70 -3.67
N TYR A 201 -1.91 -21.40 -3.46
CA TYR A 201 -3.24 -20.80 -3.40
C TYR A 201 -3.91 -20.69 -4.77
N TYR A 202 -3.13 -20.64 -5.84
CA TYR A 202 -3.64 -20.31 -7.16
C TYR A 202 -3.97 -21.55 -7.98
N ASP A 203 -5.04 -21.42 -8.76
CA ASP A 203 -5.28 -22.18 -9.98
C ASP A 203 -5.21 -21.20 -11.16
N THR A 204 -5.37 -21.69 -12.39
CA THR A 204 -5.35 -20.83 -13.59
C THR A 204 -6.39 -19.72 -13.50
N LYS A 205 -7.63 -20.04 -13.09
CA LYS A 205 -8.75 -19.09 -13.04
C LYS A 205 -8.48 -17.92 -12.08
N THR A 206 -8.03 -18.23 -10.86
CA THR A 206 -7.74 -17.22 -9.84
C THR A 206 -6.49 -16.43 -10.19
N ALA A 207 -5.47 -17.05 -10.80
CA ALA A 207 -4.31 -16.34 -11.29
C ALA A 207 -4.67 -15.36 -12.41
N ASP A 208 -5.52 -15.76 -13.36
CA ASP A 208 -6.00 -14.89 -14.46
C ASP A 208 -6.76 -13.67 -13.94
N ILE A 209 -7.60 -13.85 -12.91
CA ILE A 209 -8.31 -12.73 -12.25
C ILE A 209 -7.31 -11.73 -11.68
N ILE A 210 -6.29 -12.20 -10.94
CA ILE A 210 -5.27 -11.33 -10.36
C ILE A 210 -4.45 -10.63 -11.45
N ARG A 211 -4.01 -11.35 -12.49
CA ARG A 211 -3.28 -10.74 -13.61
C ARG A 211 -4.07 -9.63 -14.29
N ARG A 212 -5.36 -9.85 -14.53
CA ARG A 212 -6.23 -8.85 -15.17
C ARG A 212 -6.39 -7.61 -14.31
N HIS A 213 -6.76 -7.77 -13.04
CA HIS A 213 -7.17 -6.62 -12.21
C HIS A 213 -5.99 -5.89 -11.56
N TYR A 214 -4.84 -6.53 -11.43
CA TYR A 214 -3.61 -5.90 -10.95
C TYR A 214 -2.54 -5.75 -12.04
N ALA A 215 -2.93 -5.77 -13.33
CA ALA A 215 -2.00 -5.67 -14.47
C ALA A 215 -1.00 -4.52 -14.31
N TRP A 216 -1.49 -3.35 -13.88
CA TRP A 216 -0.64 -2.17 -13.66
C TRP A 216 0.47 -2.40 -12.62
N MET A 217 0.21 -3.17 -11.57
CA MET A 217 1.23 -3.45 -10.55
C MET A 217 2.29 -4.40 -11.09
N PHE A 218 1.89 -5.39 -11.92
CA PHE A 218 2.85 -6.26 -12.58
C PHE A 218 3.76 -5.47 -13.51
N ASP A 219 3.16 -4.58 -14.30
CA ASP A 219 3.86 -3.75 -15.28
C ASP A 219 4.86 -2.79 -14.62
N ILE A 220 4.39 -1.82 -13.84
CA ILE A 220 5.30 -0.85 -13.22
C ILE A 220 6.23 -1.51 -12.19
N GLY A 221 5.73 -2.53 -11.48
CA GLY A 221 6.48 -3.21 -10.45
C GLY A 221 7.49 -4.20 -11.00
N GLY A 222 7.49 -4.50 -12.31
CA GLY A 222 8.34 -5.51 -12.94
C GLY A 222 8.20 -6.89 -12.30
N TYR A 223 6.99 -7.27 -11.90
CA TYR A 223 6.72 -8.56 -11.25
C TYR A 223 6.42 -9.63 -12.30
N SER A 224 6.87 -10.86 -12.03
CA SER A 224 6.49 -12.02 -12.85
C SER A 224 4.97 -12.23 -12.87
N LEU A 225 4.45 -12.58 -14.05
CA LEU A 225 3.05 -12.95 -14.28
C LEU A 225 2.71 -14.36 -13.77
N TYR A 226 3.68 -15.07 -13.19
CA TYR A 226 3.52 -16.45 -12.75
C TYR A 226 3.56 -16.57 -11.22
N PRO A 227 2.56 -17.23 -10.59
CA PRO A 227 2.51 -17.36 -9.13
C PRO A 227 3.71 -18.10 -8.51
N GLN A 228 4.39 -18.99 -9.23
CA GLN A 228 5.57 -19.70 -8.73
C GLN A 228 6.76 -18.79 -8.41
N ASP A 229 6.83 -17.63 -9.06
CA ASP A 229 7.90 -16.66 -8.84
C ASP A 229 7.58 -15.69 -7.70
N ALA A 230 6.35 -15.76 -7.15
CA ALA A 230 5.91 -14.90 -6.07
C ALA A 230 6.44 -15.39 -4.72
N GLN A 231 7.22 -14.54 -4.06
CA GLN A 231 7.69 -14.75 -2.69
C GLN A 231 6.74 -14.13 -1.68
N ARG A 232 6.87 -14.55 -0.42
CA ARG A 232 6.07 -14.02 0.68
C ARG A 232 6.76 -12.82 1.32
N ALA A 233 6.50 -11.62 0.79
CA ALA A 233 7.12 -10.37 1.21
C ALA A 233 7.03 -10.10 2.72
N SER A 234 5.95 -10.55 3.37
CA SER A 234 5.77 -10.35 4.83
C SER A 234 6.82 -11.04 5.72
N ARG A 235 7.60 -11.99 5.18
CA ARG A 235 8.70 -12.62 5.91
C ARG A 235 9.97 -11.76 5.87
N GLU A 236 10.14 -10.97 4.82
CA GLU A 236 11.37 -10.20 4.53
C GLU A 236 11.35 -8.79 5.14
N VAL A 237 10.18 -8.17 5.29
CA VAL A 237 10.04 -6.81 5.87
C VAL A 237 10.51 -6.70 7.33
N LEU A 238 10.75 -7.82 8.01
CA LEU A 238 11.13 -7.88 9.44
C LEU A 238 12.54 -8.45 9.68
N THR A 239 13.30 -8.71 8.60
CA THR A 239 14.71 -9.14 8.66
C THR A 239 15.59 -8.00 8.18
#